data_AF-A0A3E0W5E7-F1
#
_entry.id   AF-A0A3E0W5E7-F1
#
_cell.length_a   1.000
_cell.length_b   1.000
_cell.length_c   1.000
_cell.angle_alpha   90.00
_cell.angle_beta   90.00
_cell.angle_gamma   90.00
#
_symmetry.space_group_name_H-M   'P 1'
#
loop_
_entity.id
_entity.type
_entity.pdbx_description
1 polymer ?
#
loop_
_entity_poly.entity_id
_entity_poly.type
_entity_poly.pdbx_seq_one_letter_code
_entity_poly.pdbx_strand_id
1 'polypeptide(L)'
;MQASPWERSSPANDDETLSSSPVPETRREVQQATGMIFAQLDVSATDAFYRLRMHAFSTGRSIQSVAAGVIARTLDFRELE
;
A
#
# COMPACT_ATOMS: atom_id res chain seq x y z
N MET A 1 -28.00 -31.75 34.83
CA MET A 1 -27.60 -30.41 34.36
C MET A 1 -26.10 -30.43 34.14
N GLN A 2 -25.68 -30.56 32.88
CA GLN A 2 -24.28 -30.59 32.46
C GLN A 2 -23.84 -29.14 32.18
N ALA A 3 -22.75 -28.68 32.78
CA ALA A 3 -22.02 -27.51 32.30
C ALA A 3 -20.87 -28.03 31.42
N SER A 4 -20.82 -27.60 30.16
CA SER A 4 -19.90 -28.14 29.16
C SER A 4 -18.47 -27.58 29.32
N PRO A 5 -17.42 -28.42 29.30
CA PRO A 5 -16.02 -28.02 29.58
C PRO A 5 -15.28 -27.15 28.53
N TRP A 6 -15.96 -26.45 27.62
CA TRP A 6 -15.30 -25.60 26.61
C TRP A 6 -15.27 -24.10 26.99
N GLU A 7 -15.83 -23.71 28.14
CA GLU A 7 -15.80 -22.36 28.71
C GLU A 7 -14.52 -22.03 29.51
N ARG A 8 -13.36 -22.55 29.10
CA ARG A 8 -12.07 -22.02 29.56
C ARG A 8 -11.29 -21.51 28.37
N SER A 9 -11.51 -20.23 28.09
CA SER A 9 -10.58 -19.39 27.34
C SER A 9 -9.18 -19.51 27.95
N SER A 10 -8.21 -19.86 27.11
CA SER A 10 -6.95 -19.12 26.94
C SER A 10 -6.05 -19.90 25.97
N PRO A 11 -6.02 -19.57 24.67
CA PRO A 11 -4.77 -19.66 23.95
C PRO A 11 -3.88 -18.53 24.46
N ALA A 12 -2.96 -18.87 25.36
CA ALA A 12 -1.85 -18.01 25.70
C ALA A 12 -0.99 -17.84 24.43
N ASN A 13 -0.76 -16.58 24.04
CA ASN A 13 0.30 -16.11 23.16
C ASN A 13 0.63 -16.94 21.91
N ASP A 14 -0.16 -16.73 20.85
CA ASP A 14 0.36 -16.76 19.46
C ASP A 14 0.03 -15.42 18.76
N ASP A 15 0.00 -14.31 19.50
CA ASP A 15 -0.03 -12.95 18.92
C ASP A 15 1.40 -12.39 18.86
N GLU A 16 2.37 -13.23 18.51
CA GLU A 16 3.61 -12.72 17.92
C GLU A 16 3.29 -12.44 16.45
N THR A 17 2.51 -11.39 16.21
CA THR A 17 2.26 -10.85 14.87
C THR A 17 3.59 -10.37 14.32
N LEU A 18 4.29 -11.33 13.72
CA LEU A 18 5.54 -11.22 12.97
C LEU A 18 5.58 -9.86 12.30
N SER A 19 6.43 -8.99 12.87
CA SER A 19 6.93 -7.73 12.32
C SER A 19 6.44 -7.50 10.90
N SER A 20 5.48 -6.57 10.74
CA SER A 20 4.94 -6.13 9.45
C SER A 20 6.09 -6.01 8.47
N SER A 21 6.27 -7.03 7.63
CA SER A 21 7.34 -7.01 6.67
C SER A 21 6.95 -5.91 5.68
N PRO A 22 7.73 -4.83 5.52
CA PRO A 22 7.28 -3.65 4.78
C PRO A 22 7.06 -3.91 3.29
N VAL A 23 7.53 -5.04 2.77
CA VAL A 23 7.53 -5.38 1.33
C VAL A 23 6.13 -5.65 0.75
N PRO A 24 5.28 -6.52 1.33
CA PRO A 24 3.91 -6.73 0.84
C PRO A 24 3.04 -5.48 0.90
N GLU A 25 3.18 -4.64 1.93
CA GLU A 25 2.40 -3.40 2.06
C GLU A 25 2.85 -2.35 1.03
N THR A 26 4.16 -2.12 0.93
CA THR A 26 4.77 -1.27 -0.11
C THR A 26 4.29 -1.66 -1.51
N ARG A 27 4.31 -2.95 -1.84
CA ARG A 27 3.90 -3.42 -3.17
C ARG A 27 2.43 -3.13 -3.42
N ARG A 28 1.57 -3.28 -2.41
CA ARG A 28 0.14 -2.96 -2.51
C ARG A 28 -0.10 -1.47 -2.74
N GLU A 29 0.56 -0.61 -1.98
CA GLU A 29 0.42 0.85 -2.14
C GLU A 29 0.85 1.32 -3.53
N VAL A 30 1.99 0.83 -4.02
CA VAL A 30 2.49 1.18 -5.37
C VAL A 30 1.50 0.72 -6.45
N GLN A 31 0.93 -0.48 -6.31
CA GLN A 31 -0.09 -0.97 -7.25
C GLN A 31 -1.39 -0.15 -7.18
N GLN A 32 -1.83 0.23 -5.98
CA GLN A 32 -3.01 1.06 -5.80
C GLN A 32 -2.83 2.46 -6.40
N ALA A 33 -1.70 3.12 -6.11
CA ALA A 33 -1.37 4.41 -6.70
C ALA A 33 -1.32 4.32 -8.24
N THR A 34 -0.72 3.25 -8.79
CA THR A 34 -0.69 2.99 -10.23
C THR A 34 -2.11 2.90 -10.81
N GLY A 35 -3.02 2.18 -10.15
CA GLY A 35 -4.42 2.09 -10.56
C GLY A 35 -5.16 3.44 -10.50
N MET A 36 -4.88 4.25 -9.48
CA MET A 36 -5.47 5.59 -9.34
C MET A 36 -5.00 6.55 -10.45
N ILE A 37 -3.73 6.47 -10.85
CA ILE A 37 -3.16 7.28 -11.95
C ILE A 37 -3.73 6.83 -13.29
N PHE A 38 -3.70 5.52 -13.57
CA PHE A 38 -4.30 4.89 -14.76
C PHE A 38 -5.74 5.39 -14.99
N ALA A 39 -6.58 5.34 -13.95
CA ALA A 39 -7.99 5.69 -14.05
C ALA A 39 -8.25 7.21 -14.20
N GLN A 40 -7.33 8.06 -13.74
CA GLN A 40 -7.53 9.52 -13.75
C GLN A 40 -6.89 10.23 -14.94
N LEU A 41 -5.81 9.67 -15.49
CA LEU A 41 -5.09 10.25 -16.62
C LEU A 41 -5.35 9.53 -17.95
N ASP A 42 -6.15 8.45 -17.95
CA ASP A 42 -6.49 7.65 -19.14
C ASP A 42 -5.23 7.12 -19.88
N VAL A 43 -4.23 6.70 -19.11
CA VAL A 43 -2.96 6.12 -19.62
C VAL A 43 -2.91 4.63 -19.34
N SER A 44 -1.92 3.90 -19.88
CA SER A 44 -1.75 2.48 -19.51
C SER A 44 -1.26 2.33 -18.06
N ALA A 45 -1.52 1.17 -17.44
CA ALA A 45 -0.98 0.86 -16.11
C ALA A 45 0.56 0.87 -16.09
N THR A 46 1.20 0.49 -17.20
CA THR A 46 2.65 0.54 -17.36
C THR A 46 3.16 1.98 -17.36
N ASP A 47 2.51 2.87 -18.12
CA ASP A 47 2.88 4.30 -18.15
C ASP A 47 2.64 4.98 -16.81
N ALA A 48 1.51 4.67 -16.15
CA ALA A 48 1.22 5.15 -14.80
C ALA A 48 2.32 4.74 -13.80
N PHE A 49 2.77 3.48 -13.84
CA PHE A 49 3.87 3.01 -12.99
C PHE A 49 5.20 3.71 -13.32
N TYR A 50 5.50 3.91 -14.61
CA TYR A 50 6.69 4.63 -15.01
C TYR A 50 6.69 6.07 -14.52
N ARG A 51 5.58 6.79 -14.65
CA ARG A 51 5.41 8.15 -14.14
C ARG A 51 5.64 8.24 -12.63
N LEU A 52 5.06 7.32 -11.87
CA LEU A 52 5.29 7.21 -10.42
C LEU A 52 6.77 7.02 -10.09
N ARG A 53 7.46 6.13 -10.81
CA ARG A 53 8.90 5.86 -10.64
C ARG A 53 9.76 7.06 -11.07
N MET A 54 9.41 7.72 -12.16
CA MET A 54 10.11 8.89 -12.70
C MET A 54 10.04 10.06 -11.72
N HIS A 55 8.85 10.35 -11.20
CA HIS A 55 8.66 11.39 -10.19
C HIS A 55 9.46 11.09 -8.92
N ALA A 56 9.42 9.85 -8.41
CA ALA A 56 10.23 9.43 -7.27
C ALA A 56 11.73 9.65 -7.49
N PHE A 57 12.24 9.25 -8.66
CA PHE A 57 13.65 9.46 -9.03
C PHE A 57 14.01 10.94 -9.14
N SER A 58 13.21 11.74 -9.86
CA SER A 58 13.48 13.17 -10.08
C SER A 58 13.43 14.00 -8.79
N THR A 59 12.60 13.61 -7.82
CA THR A 59 12.45 14.29 -6.53
C THR A 59 13.32 13.72 -5.41
N GLY A 60 14.08 12.66 -5.69
CA GLY A 60 14.87 11.95 -4.68
C GLY A 60 14.03 11.27 -3.59
N ARG A 61 12.72 11.08 -3.82
CA ARG A 61 11.79 10.44 -2.88
C ARG A 61 11.72 8.94 -3.14
N SER A 62 11.38 8.16 -2.11
CA SER A 62 11.06 6.75 -2.32
C SER A 62 9.76 6.60 -3.12
N ILE A 63 9.67 5.57 -3.97
CA ILE A 63 8.44 5.26 -4.71
C ILE A 63 7.24 5.02 -3.77
N GLN A 64 7.51 4.51 -2.56
CA GLN A 64 6.54 4.36 -1.48
C GLN A 64 5.99 5.71 -1.00
N SER A 65 6.87 6.69 -0.74
CA SER A 65 6.45 8.03 -0.30
C SER A 65 5.60 8.75 -1.35
N VAL A 66 5.94 8.58 -2.64
CA VAL A 66 5.16 9.13 -3.74
C VAL A 66 3.81 8.40 -3.87
N ALA A 67 3.79 7.07 -3.80
CA ALA A 67 2.56 6.28 -3.82
C ALA A 67 1.62 6.65 -2.67
N ALA A 68 2.14 6.81 -1.46
CA ALA A 68 1.39 7.28 -0.30
C ALA A 68 0.80 8.68 -0.53
N GLY A 69 1.57 9.60 -1.14
CA GLY A 69 1.08 10.93 -1.51
C GLY A 69 -0.06 10.90 -2.52
N VAL A 70 0.02 10.02 -3.51
CA VAL A 70 -1.05 9.79 -4.50
C VAL A 70 -2.31 9.25 -3.83
N ILE A 71 -2.18 8.21 -2.98
CA ILE A 71 -3.31 7.60 -2.26
C ILE A 71 -3.97 8.62 -1.31
N ALA A 72 -3.15 9.40 -0.61
CA ALA A 72 -3.60 10.47 0.29
C ALA A 72 -4.14 11.71 -0.46
N ARG A 73 -4.02 11.75 -1.79
CA ARG A 73 -4.38 12.90 -2.65
C ARG A 73 -3.67 14.20 -2.25
N THR A 74 -2.44 14.08 -1.77
CA THR A 74 -1.57 15.23 -1.45
C THR A 74 -0.60 15.57 -2.57
N LEU A 75 -0.57 14.75 -3.63
CA LEU A 75 0.25 14.90 -4.82
C LEU A 75 -0.66 14.98 -6.03
N ASP A 76 -0.53 16.02 -6.85
CA ASP A 76 -1.37 16.22 -8.02
C ASP A 76 -0.88 15.32 -9.17
N PHE A 77 -1.81 14.66 -9.87
CA PHE A 77 -1.47 13.76 -10.97
C PHE A 77 -0.75 14.45 -12.13
N ARG A 78 -0.92 15.76 -12.30
CA ARG A 78 -0.20 16.57 -13.30
C ARG A 78 1.27 16.78 -12.94
N GLU A 79 1.64 16.63 -11.67
CA GLU A 79 3.05 16.64 -11.25
C GLU A 79 3.77 15.32 -11.58
N LEU A 80 3.02 14.33 -12.07
CA LEU A 80 3.53 13.04 -12.54
C LEU A 80 3.67 12.98 -14.08
N GLU A 81 3.40 14.08 -14.80
CA GLU A 81 3.65 14.19 -16.26
C GLU A 81 5.12 14.50 -16.59
#